data_AF-A0A3M8WNT2-F1
#
_entry.id   AF-A0A3M8WNT2-F1
#
_cell.length_a   1.000
_cell.length_b   1.000
_cell.length_c   1.000
_cell.angle_alpha   90.00
_cell.angle_beta   90.00
_cell.angle_gamma   90.00
#
_symmetry.space_group_name_H-M   'P 1'
#
loop_
_entity.id
_entity.type
_entity.pdbx_description
1 polymer ?
#
loop_
_entity_poly.entity_id
_entity_poly.type
_entity_poly.pdbx_seq_one_letter_code
_entity_poly.pdbx_strand_id
1 'polypeptide(L)' 'MSVQVCARCQTTTRQPVVVAIEHSASAGAGTAYACPDCAPTFPRQRDPFDASLLAHHRPAERGR' A
#
# COMPACT_ATOMS: atom_id res chain seq x y z
N MET A 1 -11.36 -16.97 -10.31
CA MET A 1 -11.37 -15.72 -9.53
C MET A 1 -11.17 -16.08 -8.07
N SER A 2 -10.16 -15.51 -7.41
CA SER A 2 -9.92 -15.69 -5.97
C SER A 2 -10.86 -14.79 -5.16
N VAL A 3 -11.33 -15.30 -4.02
CA VAL A 3 -12.10 -14.50 -3.04
C VAL A 3 -11.11 -13.75 -2.18
N GLN A 4 -11.31 -12.44 -1.99
CA GLN A 4 -10.50 -11.62 -1.09
C GLN A 4 -11.39 -10.83 -0.14
N VAL A 5 -10.83 -10.40 0.99
CA VAL A 5 -11.50 -9.49 1.93
C VAL A 5 -11.25 -8.05 1.49
N CYS A 6 -12.31 -7.25 1.43
CA CYS A 6 -12.20 -5.82 1.15
C CYS A 6 -11.61 -5.09 2.37
N ALA A 7 -10.49 -4.39 2.19
CA ALA A 7 -9.82 -3.64 3.25
C ALA A 7 -10.66 -2.48 3.81
N ARG A 8 -11.69 -2.01 3.08
CA ARG A 8 -12.57 -0.92 3.51
C ARG A 8 -13.75 -1.40 4.33
N CYS A 9 -14.60 -2.26 3.76
CA CYS A 9 -15.84 -2.72 4.38
C CYS A 9 -15.73 -4.08 5.07
N GLN A 10 -14.55 -4.71 5.04
CA GLN A 10 -14.23 -6.00 5.69
C GLN A 10 -15.11 -7.19 5.22
N THR A 11 -15.81 -7.03 4.09
CA THR A 11 -16.63 -8.07 3.48
C THR A 11 -15.84 -8.79 2.39
N THR A 12 -16.12 -10.09 2.16
CA THR A 12 -15.50 -10.84 1.07
C THR A 12 -16.06 -10.41 -0.30
N THR A 13 -15.20 -10.39 -1.31
CA THR A 13 -15.56 -10.09 -2.70
C THR A 13 -14.97 -11.13 -3.65
N ARG A 14 -15.73 -11.48 -4.69
CA ARG A 14 -15.26 -12.32 -5.81
C ARG A 14 -14.67 -11.51 -6.96
N GLN A 15 -14.75 -10.18 -6.88
CA GLN A 15 -14.21 -9.23 -7.83
C GLN A 15 -13.23 -8.29 -7.10
N PRO A 16 -12.09 -8.80 -6.66
CA PRO A 16 -11.14 -7.99 -5.92
C PRO A 16 -10.41 -7.00 -6.84
N VAL A 17 -10.36 -5.74 -6.44
CA VAL A 17 -9.55 -4.68 -7.06
C VAL A 17 -8.33 -4.43 -6.18
N VAL A 18 -7.13 -4.44 -6.75
CA VAL A 18 -5.90 -4.08 -6.03
C VAL A 18 -5.90 -2.58 -5.76
N VAL A 19 -5.78 -2.19 -4.50
CA VAL A 19 -5.77 -0.77 -4.08
C VAL A 19 -4.44 -0.32 -3.51
N ALA A 20 -3.64 -1.27 -2.98
CA ALA A 20 -2.27 -1.01 -2.55
C ALA A 20 -1.41 -2.28 -2.60
N ILE A 21 -0.12 -2.09 -2.79
CA ILE A 21 0.94 -3.06 -2.57
C ILE A 21 1.81 -2.50 -1.45
N GLU A 22 1.84 -3.23 -0.34
CA GLU A 22 2.58 -2.87 0.85
C GLU A 22 3.97 -3.50 0.81
N HIS A 23 4.98 -2.70 1.12
CA HIS A 23 6.38 -3.11 1.18
C HIS A 23 6.89 -2.82 2.59
N SER A 24 7.12 -3.87 3.39
CA SER A 24 7.75 -3.74 4.70
C SER A 24 8.99 -4.60 4.81
N ALA A 25 10.02 -4.02 5.42
CA ALA A 25 11.24 -4.75 5.76
C ALA A 25 11.04 -5.77 6.90
N SER A 26 9.97 -5.62 7.70
CA SER A 26 9.75 -6.42 8.91
C SER A 26 8.54 -7.35 8.82
N ALA A 27 7.47 -6.92 8.15
CA ALA A 27 6.21 -7.67 8.06
C ALA A 27 6.06 -8.47 6.75
N GLY A 28 7.01 -8.32 5.83
CA GLY A 28 6.89 -8.83 4.46
C GLY A 28 6.13 -7.87 3.56
N ALA A 29 5.97 -8.25 2.29
CA ALA A 29 5.17 -7.50 1.34
C ALA A 29 3.76 -8.10 1.25
N GLY A 30 2.76 -7.23 1.07
CA GLY A 30 1.35 -7.61 1.00
C GLY A 30 0.61 -6.93 -0.15
N THR A 31 -0.52 -7.49 -0.57
CA THR A 31 -1.44 -6.82 -1.51
C THR A 31 -2.76 -6.57 -0.81
N ALA A 32 -3.18 -5.31 -0.76
CA ALA A 32 -4.47 -4.90 -0.24
C ALA A 32 -5.50 -4.88 -1.37
N TYR A 33 -6.66 -5.46 -1.10
CA TYR A 33 -7.77 -5.56 -2.04
C TYR A 33 -9.00 -4.80 -1.54
N ALA A 34 -9.83 -4.32 -2.46
CA ALA A 34 -11.15 -3.74 -2.18
C ALA A 34 -12.22 -4.32 -3.12
N CYS A 35 -13.49 -4.23 -2.72
CA CYS A 35 -14.59 -4.45 -3.65
C CYS A 35 -14.72 -3.27 -4.64
N PRO A 36 -15.36 -3.47 -5.81
CA PRO A 36 -15.47 -2.43 -6.84
C PRO A 36 -16.10 -1.12 -6.35
N ASP A 37 -17.09 -1.20 -5.44
CA ASP A 37 -17.76 -0.02 -4.89
C ASP A 37 -16.84 0.80 -3.97
N CYS A 38 -15.94 0.13 -3.24
CA CYS A 38 -15.04 0.79 -2.30
C CYS A 38 -13.73 1.25 -2.95
N ALA A 39 -13.29 0.62 -4.04
CA ALA A 39 -12.00 0.90 -4.65
C ALA A 39 -11.76 2.39 -4.98
N PRO A 40 -12.72 3.16 -5.52
CA PRO A 40 -12.53 4.58 -5.84
C PRO A 40 -12.29 5.47 -4.63
N THR A 41 -12.57 4.99 -3.41
CA THR A 41 -12.40 5.77 -2.17
C THR A 41 -10.96 5.72 -1.63
N PHE A 42 -10.13 4.82 -2.15
CA PHE A 42 -8.73 4.73 -1.74
C PHE A 42 -7.92 5.85 -2.41
N PRO A 43 -7.01 6.49 -1.66
CA PRO A 43 -6.06 7.40 -2.27
C PRO A 43 -5.17 6.61 -3.24
N ARG A 44 -4.70 7.27 -4.29
CA ARG A 44 -3.69 6.69 -5.19
C ARG A 44 -2.45 6.33 -4.36
N GLN A 45 -2.02 5.07 -4.46
CA GLN A 45 -0.76 4.65 -3.86
C GLN A 45 0.37 5.52 -4.41
N ARG A 46 1.17 6.08 -3.49
CA ARG A 46 2.36 6.84 -3.85
C ARG A 46 3.43 5.89 -4.38
N ASP A 47 4.16 6.32 -5.40
CA ASP A 47 5.31 5.58 -5.88
C ASP A 47 6.42 5.63 -4.81
N PRO A 48 6.89 4.48 -4.30
CA PRO A 48 7.89 4.46 -3.22
C PRO A 48 9.29 4.92 -3.68
N PHE A 49 9.52 5.06 -4.98
CA PHE A 49 10.75 5.60 -5.55
C PHE A 49 10.60 7.06 -6.00
N ASP A 50 9.46 7.69 -5.72
CA ASP A 50 9.24 9.10 -5.99
C ASP A 50 10.27 9.94 -5.22
N ALA A 51 11.03 10.76 -5.95
CA ALA A 51 12.14 11.53 -5.42
C ALA A 51 11.70 12.55 -4.34
N SER A 52 10.43 12.99 -4.36
CA SER A 52 9.91 13.89 -3.33
C SER A 52 9.77 13.22 -1.96
N LEU A 53 9.71 11.89 -1.90
CA LEU A 53 9.64 11.12 -0.64
C LEU A 53 11.02 10.81 -0.04
N LEU A 54 12.09 10.84 -0.85
CA LEU A 54 13.46 10.47 -0.44
C LEU A 54 14.22 11.61 0.27
N ALA A 55 13.66 12.82 0.34
CA ALA A 55 14.34 14.03 0.82
C ALA A 55 14.61 14.08 2.34
N HIS A 56 14.36 13.01 3.11
CA HIS A 56 14.51 13.01 4.58
C HIS A 56 15.77 12.33 5.11
N HIS A 57 16.63 11.76 4.26
CA HIS A 57 17.92 11.24 4.72
C HIS A 57 19.00 12.34 4.67
N ARG A 58 18.97 13.26 5.65
CA ARG A 58 20.22 13.94 6.03
C ARG A 58 21.09 12.91 6.77
N PRO A 59 22.30 12.60 6.28
CA PRO A 59 23.22 11.78 7.04
C PRO A 59 23.43 12.44 8.41
N ALA A 60 23.25 11.68 9.49
CA ALA A 60 23.79 12.12 10.77
C ALA A 60 25.32 12.16 10.61
N GLU A 61 25.89 13.36 10.63
CA GLU A 61 27.34 13.57 10.67
C GLU A 61 27.92 12.68 11.77
N ARG A 62 28.65 11.63 11.38
CA ARG A 62 29.24 10.68 12.32
C ARG A 62 30.43 11.37 12.98
N GLY A 63 30.19 11.92 14.17
CA GLY A 63 31.21 12.55 15.01
C GLY A 63 32.42 11.64 15.24
N ARG A 64 33.59 12.26 15.12
CA ARG A 64 34.94 11.70 15.18
C ARG A 64 35.32 11.19 16.57
#